data_AF-A0A1H1A4M7-F1
#
_entry.id   AF-A0A1H1A4M7-F1
#
_cell.length_a   1.000
_cell.length_b   1.000
_cell.length_c   1.000
_cell.angle_alpha   90.00
_cell.angle_beta   90.00
_cell.angle_gamma   90.00
#
_symmetry.space_group_name_H-M   'P 1'
#
loop_
_entity.id
_entity.type
_entity.pdbx_description
1 polymer ?
#
loop_
_entity_poly.entity_id
_entity_poly.type
_entity_poly.pdbx_seq_one_letter_code
_entity_poly.pdbx_strand_id
1 'polypeptide(L)' 'MTDNAGEMGIRERIRRIDEELASLREEQERSSDPQDFGDSATELTRLEEAGRMVETLQHERERLLRRLEEPSG' A
#
# COMPACT_ATOMS: atom_id res chain seq x y z
N MET A 1 12.41 26.14 -12.69
CA MET A 1 13.55 25.58 -11.92
C MET A 1 13.08 25.09 -10.54
N THR A 2 11.99 24.35 -10.52
CA THR A 2 11.24 23.87 -9.34
C THR A 2 10.61 22.58 -9.87
N ASP A 3 11.02 21.37 -9.47
CA ASP A 3 10.60 20.74 -8.21
C ASP A 3 11.42 19.47 -7.88
N ASN A 4 12.75 19.51 -7.99
CA ASN A 4 13.58 18.33 -7.70
C ASN A 4 13.40 17.81 -6.25
N ALA A 5 13.15 18.72 -5.30
CA ALA A 5 12.78 18.36 -3.92
C ALA A 5 11.37 17.75 -3.80
N GLY A 6 10.42 18.20 -4.63
CA GLY A 6 9.06 17.64 -4.70
C GLY A 6 9.07 16.24 -5.29
N GLU A 7 9.81 16.01 -6.37
CA GLU A 7 10.01 14.68 -6.96
C GLU A 7 10.68 13.70 -5.99
N MET A 8 11.72 14.14 -5.26
CA MET A 8 12.34 13.31 -4.22
C MET A 8 11.34 12.93 -3.12
N GLY A 9 10.49 13.87 -2.69
CA GLY A 9 9.42 13.58 -1.72
C GLY A 9 8.38 12.59 -2.26
N ILE A 10 8.01 12.70 -3.54
CA ILE A 10 7.09 11.76 -4.19
C ILE A 10 7.71 10.37 -4.29
N ARG A 11 8.98 10.26 -4.71
CA ARG A 11 9.70 8.97 -4.79
C ARG A 11 9.83 8.31 -3.43
N GLU A 12 10.15 9.09 -2.39
CA GLU A 12 10.20 8.59 -1.00
C GLU A 12 8.82 8.11 -0.51
N ARG A 13 7.75 8.83 -0.84
CA ARG A 13 6.38 8.39 -0.50
C ARG A 13 6.01 7.09 -1.21
N ILE A 14 6.33 6.97 -2.50
CA ILE A 14 6.12 5.72 -3.26
C ILE A 14 6.87 4.56 -2.60
N ARG A 15 8.14 4.75 -2.23
CA ARG A 15 8.94 3.72 -1.56
C ARG A 15 8.28 3.23 -0.27
N ARG A 16 7.80 4.15 0.57
CA ARG A 16 7.11 3.77 1.82
C ARG A 16 5.82 3.00 1.56
N ILE A 17 5.06 3.39 0.55
CA ILE A 17 3.87 2.66 0.13
C ILE A 17 4.24 1.25 -0.33
N ASP A 18 5.32 1.09 -1.10
CA ASP A 18 5.79 -0.23 -1.54
C ASP A 18 6.22 -1.11 -0.35
N GLU A 19 6.91 -0.55 0.65
CA GLU A 19 7.29 -1.24 1.89
C GLU A 19 6.04 -1.66 2.71
N GLU A 20 5.04 -0.79 2.82
CA GLU A 20 3.79 -1.07 3.54
C GLU A 20 2.96 -2.15 2.84
N LEU A 21 2.86 -2.08 1.50
CA LEU A 21 2.21 -3.11 0.69
C LEU A 21 2.90 -4.48 0.82
N ALA A 22 4.23 -4.52 0.91
CA ALA A 22 4.97 -5.76 1.14
C ALA A 22 4.63 -6.36 2.52
N SER A 23 4.64 -5.52 3.57
CA SER A 23 4.28 -5.96 4.93
C SER A 23 2.86 -6.51 5.02
N LEU A 24 1.88 -5.85 4.39
CA LEU A 24 0.48 -6.30 4.38
C LEU A 24 0.30 -7.64 3.66
N ARG A 25 1.08 -7.88 2.59
CA ARG A 25 1.08 -9.17 1.88
C ARG A 25 1.68 -10.28 2.74
N GLU A 26 2.80 -10.04 3.40
CA GLU A 26 3.41 -11.00 4.33
C GLU A 26 2.51 -11.30 5.53
N GLU A 27 1.73 -10.31 6.00
CA GLU A 27 0.74 -10.51 7.06
C GLU A 27 -0.44 -11.37 6.58
N GLN A 28 -0.99 -11.12 5.38
CA GLN A 28 -2.03 -11.98 4.80
C GLN A 28 -1.56 -13.43 4.60
N GLU A 29 -0.34 -13.64 4.12
CA GLU A 29 0.22 -14.99 3.95
C GLU A 29 0.32 -15.73 5.30
N ARG A 30 0.76 -15.03 6.36
CA ARG A 30 0.83 -15.62 7.71
C ARG A 30 -0.55 -15.90 8.32
N SER A 31 -1.54 -15.04 8.07
CA SER A 31 -2.91 -15.18 8.60
C SER A 31 -3.68 -16.35 7.95
N SER A 32 -3.23 -16.84 6.80
CA SER A 32 -3.86 -17.96 6.10
C SER A 32 -3.54 -19.35 6.68
N ASP A 33 -2.84 -19.43 7.82
CA ASP A 33 -2.57 -20.71 8.52
C ASP A 33 -3.88 -21.32 9.08
N PRO A 34 -4.28 -22.53 8.62
CA PRO A 34 -5.50 -23.21 9.07
C PRO A 34 -5.57 -23.47 10.58
N GLN A 35 -4.47 -23.37 11.32
CA GLN A 35 -4.45 -23.62 12.76
C GLN A 35 -4.97 -22.46 13.63
N ASP A 36 -5.15 -21.26 13.08
CA ASP A 36 -5.53 -20.05 13.84
C ASP A 36 -7.02 -19.65 13.69
N PHE A 37 -7.87 -20.56 13.20
CA PHE A 37 -9.32 -20.35 12.97
C PHE A 37 -10.15 -20.31 14.29
N GLY A 38 -9.65 -19.66 15.34
CA GLY A 38 -10.36 -19.50 16.61
C GLY A 38 -11.56 -18.55 16.54
N ASP A 39 -11.60 -17.63 15.58
CA ASP A 39 -12.66 -16.61 15.50
C ASP A 39 -12.88 -16.05 14.07
N SER A 40 -13.65 -16.78 13.25
CA SER A 40 -13.84 -16.52 11.82
C SER A 40 -14.39 -15.12 11.48
N ALA A 41 -15.14 -14.49 12.39
CA ALA A 41 -15.70 -13.15 12.18
C ALA A 41 -14.64 -12.05 12.32
N THR A 42 -13.74 -12.20 13.29
CA THR A 42 -12.61 -11.29 13.49
C THR A 42 -11.64 -11.37 12.32
N GLU A 43 -11.39 -12.59 11.82
CA GLU A 43 -10.50 -12.81 10.67
C GLU A 43 -11.07 -12.23 9.37
N LEU A 44 -12.36 -12.43 9.09
CA LEU A 44 -13.02 -11.84 7.94
C LEU A 44 -12.93 -10.31 7.96
N THR A 45 -13.16 -9.69 9.12
CA THR A 45 -13.05 -8.24 9.30
C THR A 45 -11.64 -7.75 9.00
N ARG A 46 -10.61 -8.42 9.53
CA ARG A 46 -9.21 -8.09 9.26
C ARG A 46 -8.85 -8.21 7.79
N LEU A 47 -9.33 -9.26 7.10
CA LEU A 47 -9.10 -9.44 5.67
C LEU A 47 -9.76 -8.33 4.84
N GLU A 48 -10.98 -7.93 5.17
CA GLU A 48 -11.66 -6.82 4.51
C GLU A 48 -10.94 -5.48 4.73
N GLU A 49 -10.50 -5.21 5.97
CA GLU A 49 -9.74 -4.00 6.31
C GLU A 49 -8.39 -3.95 5.57
N ALA A 50 -7.65 -5.07 5.57
CA ALA A 50 -6.40 -5.20 4.83
C ALA A 50 -6.61 -5.00 3.33
N GLY A 51 -7.67 -5.55 2.75
CA GLY A 51 -8.03 -5.36 1.34
C GLY A 51 -8.27 -3.89 0.99
N ARG A 52 -9.06 -3.17 1.79
CA ARG A 52 -9.31 -1.73 1.59
C ARG A 52 -8.03 -0.90 1.73
N MET A 53 -7.14 -1.27 2.65
CA MET A 53 -5.85 -0.61 2.83
C MET A 53 -4.98 -0.79 1.59
N VAL A 54 -4.89 -2.02 1.07
CA VAL A 54 -4.14 -2.33 -0.16
C VAL A 54 -4.66 -1.52 -1.35
N GLU A 55 -5.98 -1.48 -1.57
CA GLU A 55 -6.59 -0.69 -2.65
C GLU A 55 -6.28 0.81 -2.51
N THR A 56 -6.37 1.34 -1.29
CA THR A 56 -6.08 2.77 -1.01
C THR A 56 -4.62 3.10 -1.33
N LEU A 57 -3.69 2.27 -0.87
CA LEU A 57 -2.25 2.42 -1.09
C LEU A 57 -1.90 2.29 -2.58
N GLN A 58 -2.51 1.36 -3.31
CA GLN A 58 -2.32 1.20 -4.75
C GLN A 58 -2.80 2.44 -5.52
N HIS A 59 -3.98 2.96 -5.22
CA HIS A 59 -4.49 4.18 -5.84
C HIS A 59 -3.59 5.40 -5.53
N GLU A 60 -3.09 5.52 -4.31
CA GLU A 60 -2.14 6.59 -3.96
C GLU A 60 -0.84 6.45 -4.76
N ARG A 61 -0.27 5.24 -4.83
CA ARG A 61 0.94 4.95 -5.59
C ARG A 61 0.77 5.30 -7.07
N GLU A 62 -0.32 4.89 -7.70
CA GLU A 62 -0.62 5.21 -9.10
C GLU A 62 -0.74 6.71 -9.33
N ARG A 63 -1.44 7.43 -8.45
CA ARG A 63 -1.58 8.88 -8.52
C ARG A 63 -0.22 9.58 -8.43
N LEU A 64 0.66 9.10 -7.55
CA LEU A 64 2.01 9.64 -7.38
C LEU A 64 2.91 9.33 -8.57
N LEU A 65 2.80 8.14 -9.16
CA LEU A 65 3.52 7.77 -10.39
C LEU A 65 3.09 8.64 -11.57
N ARG A 66 1.78 8.83 -11.80
CA ARG A 66 1.28 9.74 -12.85
C ARG A 66 1.81 11.15 -12.67
N ARG A 67 1.91 11.63 -11.42
CA ARG A 67 2.48 12.95 -11.12
C ARG A 67 3.99 13.07 -11.41
N LEU A 68 4.73 11.95 -11.43
CA LEU A 68 6.12 11.93 -11.90
C LEU A 68 6.23 11.83 -13.43
N GLU A 69 5.23 11.23 -14.08
CA GLU A 69 5.17 11.04 -15.53
C GLU A 69 4.59 12.25 -16.29
N GLU A 70 3.78 13.08 -15.63
CA GLU A 70 3.32 14.37 -16.14
C GLU A 70 4.39 15.43 -15.81
N PRO A 71 5.35 15.72 -16.72
CA PRO A 71 6.22 16.87 -16.53
C PRO A 71 5.32 18.09 -16.45
N SER A 72 5.41 18.84 -15.35
CA SER A 72 4.82 20.17 -15.22
C SER A 72 5.23 20.99 -16.45
N GLY A 73 4.34 21.05 -17.45
CA GLY A 73 4.49 21.87 -18.66
C GLY A 73 4.22 23.33 -18.37
#